data_AF-A0A9W6R823-F1
#
_entry.id   AF-A0A9W6R823-F1
#
_cell.length_a   1.000
_cell.length_b   1.000
_cell.length_c   1.000
_cell.angle_alpha   90.00
_cell.angle_beta   90.00
_cell.angle_gamma   90.00
#
_symmetry.space_group_name_H-M   'P 1'
#
loop_
_entity.id
_entity.type
_entity.pdbx_description
1 polymer ?
#
loop_
_entity_poly.entity_id
_entity_poly.type
_entity_poly.pdbx_seq_one_letter_code
_entity_poly.pdbx_strand_id
1 'polypeptide(L)'
;MVARKARDTHVSRGAIKESVRLAVWARSAGRCTICNRRLLGDARTFLHSVAAAELAHNIGATSGSASPRAEAAVSGMDRESEENLLLVCHDCHRIIDHEDHVRFFLPEKLRELKQAHELRVEMATAQGGLTRTAVIRVGSNIRGAYSIASRREVAETLFALNYLGLVESQWSGDFTCSITGNVGGKGFWQAGEQQIDDTLSRVRQAIEHGDVEHLSVFPFAPIPLLVYLGSRLDDKTTTRIFQKHRGQDAGWSWAVDGEVVEFTTDAGESHDSDSEVVLMCEISSPLNSENLPAELRDLPRRILRPIGQAPSPVTITSEQSLTNFASVWRTLLAEVESAYPRAVRWHLVASVPISVAVELGRAFMRDAQPPVTVYERTDAGYLAVLDVNI
;
A
#
# COMPACT_ATOMS: atom_id res chain seq x y z
N MET A 1 -12.67 -73.32 -2.51
CA MET A 1 -12.39 -72.11 -1.70
C MET A 1 -11.31 -71.32 -2.42
N VAL A 2 -11.67 -70.28 -3.16
CA VAL A 2 -10.70 -69.39 -3.82
C VAL A 2 -10.37 -68.27 -2.84
N ALA A 3 -9.15 -68.23 -2.32
CA ALA A 3 -8.68 -67.17 -1.45
C ALA A 3 -8.67 -65.84 -2.23
N ARG A 4 -9.49 -64.87 -1.82
CA ARG A 4 -9.38 -63.48 -2.28
C ARG A 4 -8.01 -62.96 -1.82
N LYS A 5 -7.09 -62.73 -2.77
CA LYS A 5 -5.93 -61.87 -2.53
C LYS A 5 -6.45 -60.49 -2.13
N ALA A 6 -6.33 -60.14 -0.85
CA ALA A 6 -6.46 -58.76 -0.43
C ALA A 6 -5.41 -57.95 -1.20
N ARG A 7 -5.85 -56.93 -1.94
CA ARG A 7 -4.92 -55.97 -2.57
C ARG A 7 -4.19 -55.28 -1.43
N ASP A 8 -2.87 -55.34 -1.46
CA ASP A 8 -2.03 -54.53 -0.60
C ASP A 8 -2.28 -53.06 -0.96
N THR A 9 -2.90 -52.31 -0.04
CA THR A 9 -3.20 -50.88 -0.17
C THR A 9 -2.10 -50.01 0.45
N HIS A 10 -0.99 -50.61 0.87
CA HIS A 10 0.12 -49.89 1.46
C HIS A 10 0.90 -49.14 0.38
N VAL A 11 0.78 -47.82 0.36
CA VAL A 11 1.60 -46.97 -0.50
C VAL A 11 2.95 -46.79 0.20
N SER A 12 4.01 -47.29 -0.41
CA SER A 12 5.39 -47.09 0.02
C SER A 12 5.94 -45.78 -0.56
N ARG A 13 6.91 -45.18 0.13
CA ARG A 13 7.52 -43.91 -0.29
C ARG A 13 8.21 -44.12 -1.64
N GLY A 14 7.80 -43.35 -2.64
CA GLY A 14 8.43 -43.37 -3.95
C GLY A 14 9.70 -42.54 -3.97
N ALA A 15 10.58 -42.80 -4.94
CA ALA A 15 11.63 -41.86 -5.26
C ALA A 15 11.03 -40.69 -6.07
N ILE A 16 11.16 -39.45 -5.57
CA ILE A 16 10.77 -38.26 -6.32
C ILE A 16 11.66 -38.17 -7.55
N LYS A 17 11.04 -38.13 -8.74
CA LYS A 17 11.76 -38.01 -10.01
C LYS A 17 12.53 -36.69 -10.07
N GLU A 18 13.70 -36.70 -10.70
CA GLU A 18 14.52 -35.49 -10.84
C GLU A 18 13.78 -34.36 -11.57
N SER A 19 12.96 -34.69 -12.58
CA SER A 19 12.15 -33.71 -13.30
C SER A 19 11.15 -33.00 -12.38
N VAL A 20 10.49 -33.74 -11.49
CA VAL A 20 9.56 -33.19 -10.49
C VAL A 20 10.31 -32.31 -9.50
N ARG A 21 11.46 -32.77 -9.01
CA ARG A 21 12.32 -31.98 -8.13
C ARG A 21 12.69 -30.65 -8.76
N LEU A 22 13.19 -30.67 -10.01
CA LEU A 22 13.55 -29.46 -10.75
C LEU A 22 12.36 -28.53 -10.98
N ALA A 23 11.19 -29.06 -11.30
CA ALA A 23 9.98 -28.27 -11.50
C ALA A 23 9.55 -27.54 -10.22
N VAL A 24 9.50 -28.24 -9.07
CA VAL A 24 9.17 -27.63 -7.77
C VAL A 24 10.21 -26.57 -7.37
N TRP A 25 11.48 -26.83 -7.63
CA TRP A 25 12.57 -25.87 -7.42
C TRP A 25 12.42 -24.61 -8.27
N ALA A 26 12.13 -24.77 -9.57
CA ALA A 26 11.98 -23.67 -10.51
C ALA A 26 10.76 -22.80 -10.14
N ARG A 27 9.60 -23.41 -9.90
CA ARG A 27 8.36 -22.71 -9.53
C ARG A 27 8.45 -21.96 -8.19
N SER A 28 9.32 -22.42 -7.29
CA SER A 28 9.57 -21.77 -6.00
C SER A 28 10.75 -20.78 -6.02
N ALA A 29 11.39 -20.57 -7.17
CA ALA A 29 12.61 -19.76 -7.33
C ALA A 29 13.71 -20.07 -6.29
N GLY A 30 13.81 -21.33 -5.85
CA GLY A 30 14.73 -21.75 -4.80
C GLY A 30 14.52 -21.08 -3.43
N ARG A 31 13.29 -20.66 -3.11
CA ARG A 31 12.90 -20.07 -1.83
C ARG A 31 11.91 -20.97 -1.10
N CYS A 32 11.89 -20.87 0.23
CA CYS A 32 10.90 -21.58 1.03
C CYS A 32 9.49 -21.05 0.76
N THR A 33 8.56 -21.95 0.45
CA THR A 33 7.15 -21.64 0.23
C THR A 33 6.52 -20.85 1.38
N ILE A 34 6.95 -21.13 2.64
CA ILE A 34 6.35 -20.57 3.85
C ILE A 34 7.04 -19.28 4.28
N CYS A 35 8.36 -19.31 4.56
CA CYS A 35 9.08 -18.15 5.10
C CYS A 35 9.82 -17.30 4.05
N ASN A 36 9.77 -17.69 2.77
CA ASN A 36 10.44 -17.01 1.65
C ASN A 36 11.98 -16.88 1.78
N ARG A 37 12.59 -17.58 2.75
CA ARG A 37 14.05 -17.69 2.91
C ARG A 37 14.64 -18.35 1.67
N ARG A 38 15.78 -17.85 1.21
CA ARG A 38 16.58 -18.46 0.14
C ARG A 38 17.13 -19.83 0.58
N LEU A 39 16.98 -20.85 -0.25
CA LEU A 39 17.39 -22.23 0.06
C LEU A 39 18.64 -22.69 -0.69
N LEU A 40 19.13 -21.87 -1.62
CA LEU A 40 20.47 -21.95 -2.19
C LEU A 40 21.33 -20.91 -1.47
N GLY A 41 22.34 -21.34 -0.72
CA GLY A 41 23.16 -20.45 0.11
C GLY A 41 23.71 -19.22 -0.62
N ASP A 42 23.96 -18.14 0.12
CA ASP A 42 24.39 -16.84 -0.42
C ASP A 42 25.85 -16.83 -0.93
N ALA A 43 26.69 -17.75 -0.45
CA ALA A 43 28.08 -17.84 -0.85
C ALA A 43 28.29 -18.97 -1.87
N ARG A 44 28.86 -18.63 -3.02
CA ARG A 44 29.66 -19.59 -3.80
C ARG A 44 30.84 -19.96 -2.92
N THR A 45 30.70 -20.96 -2.06
CA THR A 45 31.87 -21.53 -1.39
C THR A 45 32.78 -22.14 -2.46
N PHE A 46 34.08 -22.24 -2.19
CA PHE A 46 35.04 -22.91 -3.08
C PHE A 46 34.70 -24.38 -3.39
N LEU A 47 33.69 -24.95 -2.71
CA LEU A 47 33.37 -26.37 -2.77
C LEU A 47 32.10 -26.64 -3.57
N HIS A 48 30.98 -25.96 -3.30
CA HIS A 48 29.71 -25.91 -4.08
C HIS A 48 28.60 -25.26 -3.24
N SER A 49 27.48 -24.88 -3.86
CA SER A 49 26.26 -24.49 -3.14
C SER A 49 25.62 -25.71 -2.46
N VAL A 50 25.34 -25.62 -1.15
CA VAL A 50 24.57 -26.64 -0.44
C VAL A 50 23.08 -26.33 -0.58
N ALA A 51 22.31 -27.32 -1.03
CA ALA A 51 20.86 -27.22 -1.07
C ALA A 51 20.30 -27.41 0.35
N ALA A 52 19.84 -26.32 0.97
CA ALA A 52 19.21 -26.34 2.29
C ALA A 52 17.69 -26.56 2.23
N ALA A 53 17.21 -27.08 1.09
CA ALA A 53 15.79 -27.28 0.84
C ALA A 53 15.36 -28.73 1.07
N GLU A 54 14.15 -28.89 1.55
CA GLU A 54 13.44 -30.15 1.67
C GLU A 54 12.17 -30.09 0.81
N LEU A 55 11.78 -31.24 0.25
CA LEU A 55 10.50 -31.42 -0.42
C LEU A 55 9.53 -32.03 0.59
N ALA A 56 8.59 -31.22 1.07
CA ALA A 56 7.56 -31.66 1.99
C ALA A 56 6.29 -32.02 1.23
N HIS A 57 5.52 -32.95 1.77
CA HIS A 57 4.28 -33.42 1.16
C HIS A 57 3.05 -32.70 1.74
N ASN A 58 2.16 -32.22 0.87
CA ASN A 58 0.83 -31.75 1.25
C ASN A 58 0.02 -32.89 1.90
N ILE A 59 0.05 -34.06 1.27
CA ILE A 59 -0.53 -35.31 1.76
C ILE A 59 0.62 -36.32 1.89
N GLY A 60 0.85 -36.86 3.09
CA GLY A 60 2.06 -37.61 3.44
C GLY A 60 2.50 -38.70 2.45
N ALA A 61 3.80 -38.95 2.35
CA ALA A 61 4.39 -39.80 1.32
C ALA A 61 3.97 -41.28 1.39
N THR A 62 3.61 -41.76 2.58
CA THR A 62 3.21 -43.15 2.83
C THR A 62 1.80 -43.26 3.39
N SER A 63 1.21 -44.46 3.29
CA SER A 63 -0.01 -44.80 4.03
C SER A 63 0.31 -45.02 5.52
N GLY A 64 -0.56 -44.59 6.43
CA GLY A 64 -0.48 -44.88 7.87
C GLY A 64 -0.53 -43.65 8.78
N SER A 65 -0.77 -43.87 10.09
CA SER A 65 -0.95 -42.79 11.08
C SER A 65 0.32 -41.99 11.39
N ALA A 66 1.50 -42.54 11.07
CA ALA A 66 2.79 -41.85 11.24
C ALA A 66 3.13 -40.91 10.06
N SER A 67 2.32 -40.91 9.01
CA SER A 67 2.50 -40.08 7.82
C SER A 67 1.50 -38.92 7.89
N PRO A 68 1.96 -37.67 8.10
CA PRO A 68 1.06 -36.54 8.28
C PRO A 68 0.06 -36.43 7.11
N ARG A 69 -1.23 -36.33 7.45
CA ARG A 69 -2.33 -36.10 6.50
C ARG A 69 -2.54 -37.24 5.49
N ALA A 70 -1.99 -38.43 5.72
CA ALA A 70 -2.07 -39.55 4.78
C ALA A 70 -3.50 -40.01 4.47
N GLU A 71 -4.43 -39.77 5.41
CA GLU A 71 -5.86 -40.05 5.34
C GLU A 71 -6.61 -39.22 4.29
N ALA A 72 -6.09 -38.06 3.92
CA ALA A 72 -6.71 -37.19 2.91
C ALA A 72 -6.46 -37.65 1.47
N ALA A 73 -5.73 -38.75 1.28
CA ALA A 73 -5.37 -39.23 -0.04
C ALA A 73 -6.51 -39.93 -0.77
N VAL A 74 -6.62 -39.64 -2.06
CA VAL A 74 -7.54 -40.34 -2.96
C VAL A 74 -6.83 -41.57 -3.55
N SER A 75 -7.58 -42.65 -3.75
CA SER A 75 -7.06 -43.88 -4.36
C SER A 75 -6.42 -43.60 -5.72
N GLY A 76 -5.19 -44.08 -5.93
CA GLY A 76 -4.44 -43.90 -7.18
C GLY A 76 -3.73 -42.55 -7.33
N MET A 77 -3.76 -41.68 -6.31
CA MET A 77 -3.00 -40.43 -6.31
C MET A 77 -1.48 -40.69 -6.34
N ASP A 78 -0.77 -39.97 -7.21
CA ASP A 78 0.69 -39.93 -7.17
C ASP A 78 1.15 -39.05 -6.00
N ARG A 79 1.73 -39.67 -4.97
CA ARG A 79 2.24 -38.96 -3.78
C ARG A 79 3.47 -38.13 -4.11
N GLU A 80 4.19 -38.46 -5.17
CA GLU A 80 5.42 -37.77 -5.55
C GLU A 80 5.18 -36.75 -6.69
N SER A 81 3.92 -36.35 -6.92
CA SER A 81 3.57 -35.36 -7.94
C SER A 81 3.96 -33.94 -7.52
N GLU A 82 4.16 -33.05 -8.50
CA GLU A 82 4.50 -31.64 -8.25
C GLU A 82 3.43 -30.93 -7.41
N GLU A 83 2.17 -31.29 -7.59
CA GLU A 83 1.02 -30.73 -6.87
C GLU A 83 1.00 -31.16 -5.40
N ASN A 84 1.58 -32.31 -5.07
CA ASN A 84 1.66 -32.80 -3.70
C ASN A 84 2.92 -32.32 -2.95
N LEU A 85 3.85 -31.64 -3.63
CA LEU A 85 5.15 -31.26 -3.07
C LEU A 85 5.29 -29.75 -2.92
N LEU A 86 5.87 -29.31 -1.80
CA LEU A 86 6.26 -27.92 -1.55
C LEU A 86 7.75 -27.83 -1.19
N LEU A 87 8.41 -26.74 -1.59
CA LEU A 87 9.81 -26.50 -1.30
C LEU A 87 9.95 -25.72 0.00
N VAL A 88 10.56 -26.31 1.04
CA VAL A 88 10.64 -25.69 2.37
C VAL A 88 12.04 -25.75 2.95
N CYS A 89 12.37 -24.84 3.87
CA CYS A 89 13.52 -25.04 4.75
C CYS A 89 13.19 -26.10 5.81
N HIS A 90 14.24 -26.65 6.42
CA HIS A 90 14.14 -27.59 7.53
C HIS A 90 13.25 -27.09 8.68
N ASP A 91 13.41 -25.82 9.08
CA ASP A 91 12.64 -25.22 10.17
C ASP A 91 11.13 -25.25 9.87
N CYS A 92 10.74 -24.82 8.68
CA CYS A 92 9.33 -24.79 8.26
C CYS A 92 8.76 -26.19 8.05
N HIS A 93 9.55 -27.13 7.52
CA HIS A 93 9.12 -28.52 7.34
C HIS A 93 8.78 -29.17 8.69
N ARG A 94 9.66 -29.00 9.69
CA ARG A 94 9.40 -29.50 11.05
C ARG A 94 8.14 -28.90 11.66
N ILE A 95 7.87 -27.62 11.39
CA ILE A 95 6.66 -26.95 11.91
C ILE A 95 5.40 -27.57 11.33
N ILE A 96 5.33 -27.80 10.01
CA ILE A 96 4.10 -28.29 9.36
C ILE A 96 3.82 -29.78 9.60
N ASP A 97 4.85 -30.57 9.89
CA ASP A 97 4.74 -32.00 10.14
C ASP A 97 4.72 -32.36 11.63
N HIS A 98 4.85 -31.37 12.53
CA HIS A 98 4.70 -31.59 13.96
C HIS A 98 3.28 -32.05 14.29
N GLU A 99 3.14 -33.11 15.10
CA GLU A 99 1.84 -33.75 15.40
C GLU A 99 0.80 -32.74 15.91
N ASP A 100 1.18 -31.84 16.81
CA ASP A 100 0.30 -30.78 17.34
C ASP A 100 -0.15 -29.74 16.31
N HIS A 101 0.57 -29.63 15.19
CA HIS A 101 0.35 -28.61 14.18
C HIS A 101 -0.42 -29.13 12.96
N VAL A 102 -0.45 -30.46 12.73
CA VAL A 102 -1.09 -31.07 11.55
C VAL A 102 -2.53 -30.57 11.36
N ARG A 103 -3.29 -30.38 12.44
CA ARG A 103 -4.66 -29.85 12.40
C ARG A 103 -4.80 -28.43 11.83
N PHE A 104 -3.74 -27.62 11.88
CA PHE A 104 -3.72 -26.26 11.34
C PHE A 104 -3.18 -26.20 9.91
N PHE A 105 -2.43 -27.22 9.50
CA PHE A 105 -1.81 -27.33 8.18
C PHE A 105 -2.45 -28.45 7.36
N LEU A 106 -3.78 -28.40 7.20
CA LEU A 106 -4.51 -29.33 6.34
C LEU A 106 -4.00 -29.27 4.88
N PRO A 107 -4.18 -30.33 4.08
CA PRO A 107 -3.72 -30.36 2.69
C PRO A 107 -4.16 -29.14 1.86
N GLU A 108 -5.39 -28.65 2.08
CA GLU A 108 -5.95 -27.48 1.41
C GLU A 108 -5.15 -26.22 1.75
N LYS A 109 -4.77 -26.05 3.03
CA LYS A 109 -3.97 -24.92 3.47
C LYS A 109 -2.58 -24.94 2.87
N LEU A 110 -1.94 -26.10 2.82
CA LEU A 110 -0.60 -26.23 2.23
C LEU A 110 -0.62 -26.01 0.71
N ARG A 111 -1.67 -26.49 0.02
CA ARG A 111 -1.89 -26.17 -1.40
C ARG A 111 -2.08 -24.68 -1.64
N GLU A 112 -2.87 -24.00 -0.80
CA GLU A 112 -3.07 -22.55 -0.87
C GLU A 112 -1.73 -21.80 -0.72
N LEU A 113 -0.94 -22.16 0.30
CA LEU A 113 0.40 -21.56 0.53
C LEU A 113 1.34 -21.78 -0.67
N LYS A 114 1.34 -22.99 -1.23
CA LYS A 114 2.11 -23.32 -2.45
C LYS A 114 1.67 -22.46 -3.63
N GLN A 115 0.38 -22.46 -3.95
CA GLN A 115 -0.18 -21.72 -5.08
C GLN A 115 0.10 -20.22 -4.95
N ALA A 116 -0.10 -19.64 -3.77
CA ALA A 116 0.20 -18.24 -3.50
C ALA A 116 1.70 -17.91 -3.68
N HIS A 117 2.59 -18.83 -3.29
CA HIS A 117 4.03 -18.64 -3.47
C HIS A 117 4.46 -18.75 -4.94
N GLU A 118 4.00 -19.77 -5.65
CA GLU A 118 4.38 -19.98 -7.04
C GLU A 118 3.80 -18.90 -7.96
N LEU A 119 2.56 -18.48 -7.71
CA LEU A 119 1.96 -17.33 -8.42
C LEU A 119 2.79 -16.06 -8.19
N ARG A 120 3.29 -15.84 -6.97
CA ARG A 120 4.18 -14.71 -6.67
C ARG A 120 5.48 -14.76 -7.48
N VAL A 121 6.07 -15.95 -7.62
CA VAL A 121 7.28 -16.14 -8.44
C VAL A 121 6.96 -15.86 -9.91
N GLU A 122 5.90 -16.47 -10.43
CA GLU A 122 5.51 -16.33 -11.84
C GLU A 122 5.23 -14.86 -12.19
N MET A 123 4.46 -14.15 -11.37
CA MET A 123 4.20 -12.72 -11.58
C MET A 123 5.49 -11.90 -11.61
N ALA A 124 6.46 -12.23 -10.75
CA ALA A 124 7.74 -11.52 -10.71
C ALA A 124 8.66 -11.82 -11.90
N THR A 125 8.51 -12.98 -12.54
CA THR A 125 9.36 -13.42 -13.65
C THR A 125 8.71 -13.33 -15.03
N ALA A 126 7.39 -13.20 -15.11
CA ALA A 126 6.66 -13.06 -16.35
C ALA A 126 6.93 -11.69 -16.99
N GLN A 127 7.16 -11.69 -18.31
CA GLN A 127 7.38 -10.46 -19.06
C GLN A 127 6.14 -9.56 -18.99
N GLY A 128 6.30 -8.34 -18.46
CA GLY A 128 5.20 -7.39 -18.30
C GLY A 128 4.20 -7.73 -17.18
N GLY A 129 4.53 -8.70 -16.31
CA GLY A 129 3.65 -9.10 -15.20
C GLY A 129 3.57 -8.10 -14.05
N LEU A 130 4.60 -7.27 -13.86
CA LEU A 130 4.64 -6.25 -12.81
C LEU A 130 4.94 -4.86 -13.38
N THR A 131 4.17 -3.87 -12.95
CA THR A 131 4.47 -2.46 -13.19
C THR A 131 5.58 -2.02 -12.25
N ARG A 132 6.71 -1.59 -12.81
CA ARG A 132 7.81 -1.03 -12.02
C ARG A 132 7.42 0.33 -11.46
N THR A 133 7.67 0.56 -10.19
CA THR A 133 7.30 1.80 -9.52
C THR A 133 8.42 2.31 -8.62
N ALA A 134 8.65 3.61 -8.63
CA ALA A 134 9.40 4.27 -7.58
C ALA A 134 8.49 4.54 -6.38
N VAL A 135 8.96 4.18 -5.21
CA VAL A 135 8.25 4.35 -3.96
C VAL A 135 8.65 5.69 -3.34
N ILE A 136 7.68 6.52 -3.00
CA ILE A 136 7.87 7.70 -2.16
C ILE A 136 7.27 7.41 -0.80
N ARG A 137 8.10 7.27 0.24
CA ARG A 137 7.64 7.08 1.62
C ARG A 137 7.84 8.36 2.38
N VAL A 138 6.76 8.94 2.89
CA VAL A 138 6.81 10.15 3.71
C VAL A 138 6.47 9.78 5.13
N GLY A 139 7.35 10.12 6.07
CA GLY A 139 7.15 9.87 7.49
C GLY A 139 7.41 11.10 8.33
N SER A 140 6.58 11.29 9.36
CA SER A 140 6.65 12.41 10.29
C SER A 140 6.30 11.97 11.71
N ASN A 141 6.60 12.82 12.69
CA ASN A 141 6.12 12.65 14.06
C ASN A 141 4.66 13.07 14.18
N ILE A 142 3.80 12.13 14.54
CA ILE A 142 2.38 12.41 14.85
C ILE A 142 2.15 12.02 16.30
N ARG A 143 1.67 12.97 17.11
CA ARG A 143 1.36 12.76 18.55
C ARG A 143 2.53 12.12 19.33
N GLY A 144 3.76 12.54 19.03
CA GLY A 144 4.97 12.10 19.74
C GLY A 144 5.59 10.80 19.25
N ALA A 145 5.06 10.17 18.19
CA ALA A 145 5.64 8.98 17.59
C ALA A 145 5.97 9.19 16.11
N TYR A 146 7.20 8.87 15.71
CA TYR A 146 7.58 8.83 14.31
C TYR A 146 6.89 7.65 13.63
N SER A 147 6.21 7.91 12.51
CA SER A 147 5.47 6.89 11.77
C SER A 147 5.78 7.01 10.28
N ILE A 148 6.07 5.87 9.65
CA ILE A 148 6.35 5.73 8.22
C ILE A 148 5.99 4.32 7.78
N ALA A 149 5.59 4.14 6.51
CA ALA A 149 5.43 2.81 5.93
C ALA A 149 6.77 2.03 5.98
N SER A 150 6.78 0.85 6.58
CA SER A 150 7.96 -0.01 6.56
C SER A 150 8.19 -0.57 5.16
N ARG A 151 9.45 -0.90 4.83
CA ARG A 151 9.79 -1.52 3.54
C ARG A 151 9.02 -2.83 3.30
N ARG A 152 8.74 -3.59 4.36
CA ARG A 152 7.96 -4.82 4.30
C ARG A 152 6.51 -4.54 3.90
N GLU A 153 5.84 -3.62 4.59
CA GLU A 153 4.46 -3.24 4.26
C GLU A 153 4.34 -2.72 2.83
N VAL A 154 5.28 -1.86 2.40
CA VAL A 154 5.31 -1.36 1.02
C VAL A 154 5.46 -2.52 0.03
N ALA A 155 6.44 -3.41 0.23
CA ALA A 155 6.66 -4.53 -0.67
C ALA A 155 5.43 -5.44 -0.76
N GLU A 156 4.78 -5.74 0.37
CA GLU A 156 3.55 -6.54 0.43
C GLU A 156 2.39 -5.87 -0.31
N THR A 157 2.17 -4.57 -0.08
CA THR A 157 1.10 -3.80 -0.74
C THR A 157 1.31 -3.66 -2.24
N LEU A 158 2.54 -3.35 -2.67
CA LEU A 158 2.86 -3.24 -4.10
C LEU A 158 2.70 -4.58 -4.81
N PHE A 159 3.23 -5.65 -4.21
CA PHE A 159 3.17 -6.97 -4.82
C PHE A 159 1.72 -7.45 -4.99
N ALA A 160 0.86 -7.22 -4.00
CA ALA A 160 -0.57 -7.56 -4.06
C ALA A 160 -1.32 -6.87 -5.20
N LEU A 161 -0.77 -5.77 -5.74
CA LEU A 161 -1.38 -4.96 -6.79
C LEU A 161 -0.62 -5.05 -8.13
N ASN A 162 0.25 -6.06 -8.28
CA ASN A 162 1.10 -6.27 -9.45
C ASN A 162 2.12 -5.14 -9.69
N TYR A 163 2.61 -4.51 -8.61
CA TYR A 163 3.71 -3.55 -8.68
C TYR A 163 5.01 -4.15 -8.15
N LEU A 164 6.12 -3.77 -8.78
CA LEU A 164 7.47 -4.07 -8.34
C LEU A 164 8.18 -2.77 -7.97
N GLY A 165 8.58 -2.63 -6.71
CA GLY A 165 9.48 -1.54 -6.33
C GLY A 165 10.79 -1.63 -7.13
N LEU A 166 11.28 -0.50 -7.61
CA LEU A 166 12.55 -0.44 -8.34
C LEU A 166 13.73 -0.79 -7.41
N VAL A 167 14.41 -1.92 -7.67
CA VAL A 167 15.55 -2.42 -6.87
C VAL A 167 16.89 -2.33 -7.64
N GLU A 168 16.86 -2.26 -8.97
CA GLU A 168 18.05 -2.38 -9.84
C GLU A 168 18.22 -1.17 -10.79
N SER A 169 18.19 0.04 -10.27
CA SER A 169 18.70 1.21 -11.01
C SER A 169 19.83 1.88 -10.24
N GLN A 170 20.48 2.87 -10.87
CA GLN A 170 21.45 3.75 -10.21
C GLN A 170 20.86 4.47 -8.98
N TRP A 171 19.53 4.53 -8.88
CA TRP A 171 18.77 5.03 -7.75
C TRP A 171 18.19 3.86 -6.95
N SER A 172 18.26 3.89 -5.63
CA SER A 172 17.36 3.05 -4.84
C SER A 172 15.95 3.57 -5.13
N GLY A 173 15.12 2.83 -5.85
CA GLY A 173 13.74 3.23 -6.17
C GLY A 173 12.82 3.39 -4.97
N ASP A 174 13.37 3.52 -3.77
CA ASP A 174 12.76 3.84 -2.48
C ASP A 174 13.26 5.22 -2.04
N PHE A 175 12.45 6.24 -2.30
CA PHE A 175 12.69 7.63 -1.90
C PHE A 175 12.02 7.90 -0.56
N THR A 176 12.84 7.98 0.49
CA THR A 176 12.36 8.27 1.84
C THR A 176 12.46 9.78 2.14
N CYS A 177 11.32 10.37 2.53
CA CYS A 177 11.19 11.72 3.08
C CYS A 177 10.93 11.63 4.59
N SER A 178 11.92 11.98 5.39
CA SER A 178 11.85 11.91 6.85
C SER A 178 11.71 13.31 7.44
N ILE A 179 10.48 13.72 7.76
CA ILE A 179 10.19 15.03 8.33
C ILE A 179 10.39 14.96 9.86
N THR A 180 11.43 15.63 10.34
CA THR A 180 11.81 15.67 11.76
C THR A 180 11.21 16.88 12.48
N GLY A 181 11.04 16.77 13.80
CA GLY A 181 10.45 17.82 14.64
C GLY A 181 8.98 17.54 14.97
N ASN A 182 8.30 18.51 15.56
CA ASN A 182 6.90 18.39 15.97
C ASN A 182 6.10 19.59 15.47
N VAL A 183 4.81 19.36 15.20
CA VAL A 183 3.83 20.42 14.94
C VAL A 183 3.86 21.42 16.11
N GLY A 184 4.02 22.70 15.80
CA GLY A 184 4.21 23.79 16.78
C GLY A 184 5.67 24.17 17.06
N GLY A 185 6.64 23.39 16.59
CA GLY A 185 8.06 23.77 16.63
C GLY A 185 8.38 24.92 15.67
N LYS A 186 9.28 25.84 16.09
CA LYS A 186 9.73 26.94 15.23
C LYS A 186 10.39 26.39 13.96
N GLY A 187 9.90 26.83 12.79
CA GLY A 187 10.43 26.42 11.49
C GLY A 187 10.04 25.00 11.05
N PHE A 188 9.15 24.31 11.77
CA PHE A 188 8.73 22.94 11.43
C PHE A 188 8.18 22.82 10.01
N TRP A 189 7.31 23.74 9.60
CA TRP A 189 6.68 23.72 8.28
C TRP A 189 7.70 23.92 7.15
N GLN A 190 8.53 24.97 7.25
CA GLN A 190 9.59 25.26 6.28
C GLN A 190 10.60 24.12 6.14
N ALA A 191 10.99 23.50 7.26
CA ALA A 191 11.86 22.34 7.22
C ALA A 191 11.18 21.12 6.55
N GLY A 192 9.89 20.94 6.79
CA GLY A 192 9.09 19.90 6.13
C GLY A 192 8.95 20.12 4.63
N GLU A 193 8.68 21.35 4.19
CA GLU A 193 8.62 21.75 2.79
C GLU A 193 9.96 21.49 2.09
N GLN A 194 11.07 21.92 2.70
CA GLN A 194 12.41 21.67 2.16
C GLN A 194 12.72 20.17 2.02
N GLN A 195 12.37 19.37 3.04
CA GLN A 195 12.62 17.92 3.01
C GLN A 195 11.78 17.21 1.93
N ILE A 196 10.56 17.69 1.66
CA ILE A 196 9.72 17.24 0.55
C ILE A 196 10.38 17.60 -0.77
N ASP A 197 10.78 18.86 -0.95
CA ASP A 197 11.42 19.34 -2.18
C ASP A 197 12.74 18.61 -2.50
N ASP A 198 13.58 18.37 -1.49
CA ASP A 198 14.82 17.59 -1.61
C ASP A 198 14.57 16.12 -1.95
N THR A 199 13.43 15.57 -1.53
CA THR A 199 13.05 14.20 -1.90
C THR A 199 12.54 14.15 -3.33
N LEU A 200 11.66 15.08 -3.70
CA LEU A 200 11.07 15.13 -5.04
C LEU A 200 12.08 15.53 -6.12
N SER A 201 13.13 16.28 -5.78
CA SER A 201 14.22 16.57 -6.71
C SER A 201 14.95 15.29 -7.14
N ARG A 202 15.22 14.37 -6.20
CA ARG A 202 15.80 13.05 -6.47
C ARG A 202 14.86 12.17 -7.29
N VAL A 203 13.56 12.21 -7.00
CA VAL A 203 12.54 11.51 -7.80
C VAL A 203 12.53 12.01 -9.24
N ARG A 204 12.51 13.34 -9.44
CA ARG A 204 12.54 13.96 -10.78
C ARG A 204 13.79 13.57 -11.55
N GLN A 205 14.96 13.58 -10.91
CA GLN A 205 16.19 13.09 -11.54
C GLN A 205 16.03 11.65 -12.02
N ALA A 206 15.45 10.75 -11.22
CA ALA A 206 15.24 9.37 -11.64
C ALA A 206 14.22 9.23 -12.80
N ILE A 207 13.18 10.07 -12.83
CA ILE A 207 12.21 10.12 -13.94
C ILE A 207 12.89 10.60 -15.23
N GLU A 208 13.68 11.68 -15.17
CA GLU A 208 14.37 12.28 -16.33
C GLU A 208 15.38 11.32 -16.98
N HIS A 209 15.97 10.40 -16.20
CA HIS A 209 16.86 9.36 -16.73
C HIS A 209 16.10 8.17 -17.37
N GLY A 210 14.77 8.14 -17.28
CA GLY A 210 13.94 7.04 -17.78
C GLY A 210 13.93 5.81 -16.87
N ASP A 211 14.44 5.92 -15.63
CA ASP A 211 14.46 4.82 -14.66
C ASP A 211 13.08 4.60 -14.01
N VAL A 212 12.20 5.62 -14.06
CA VAL A 212 10.92 5.68 -13.35
C VAL A 212 9.81 6.15 -14.28
N GLU A 213 8.79 5.31 -14.48
CA GLU A 213 7.59 5.65 -15.27
C GLU A 213 6.31 5.71 -14.41
N HIS A 214 6.39 5.20 -13.18
CA HIS A 214 5.28 5.15 -12.24
C HIS A 214 5.75 5.44 -10.80
N LEU A 215 4.92 6.15 -10.02
CA LEU A 215 5.15 6.49 -8.63
C LEU A 215 4.12 5.84 -7.70
N SER A 216 4.58 5.32 -6.57
CA SER A 216 3.74 4.81 -5.49
C SER A 216 4.01 5.59 -4.21
N VAL A 217 3.04 6.38 -3.76
CA VAL A 217 3.19 7.31 -2.64
C VAL A 217 2.55 6.72 -1.39
N PHE A 218 3.34 6.59 -0.33
CA PHE A 218 2.93 6.15 1.00
C PHE A 218 3.07 7.33 1.97
N PRO A 219 2.07 8.24 2.04
CA PRO A 219 2.15 9.47 2.80
C PRO A 219 1.81 9.24 4.28
N PHE A 220 2.65 9.70 5.20
CA PHE A 220 2.32 9.77 6.63
C PHE A 220 2.91 11.03 7.26
N ALA A 221 2.17 12.14 7.17
CA ALA A 221 2.55 13.45 7.73
C ALA A 221 1.30 14.29 8.07
N PRO A 222 1.45 15.45 8.76
CA PRO A 222 0.34 16.38 8.97
C PRO A 222 -0.30 16.84 7.65
N ILE A 223 -1.60 17.13 7.68
CA ILE A 223 -2.41 17.45 6.49
C ILE A 223 -1.77 18.56 5.64
N PRO A 224 -1.29 19.69 6.20
CA PRO A 224 -0.70 20.76 5.38
C PRO A 224 0.52 20.32 4.58
N LEU A 225 1.41 19.50 5.17
CA LEU A 225 2.59 18.98 4.48
C LEU A 225 2.23 17.94 3.41
N LEU A 226 1.13 17.21 3.58
CA LEU A 226 0.62 16.29 2.56
C LEU A 226 -0.05 17.04 1.40
N VAL A 227 -0.77 18.14 1.69
CA VAL A 227 -1.25 19.06 0.65
C VAL A 227 -0.06 19.66 -0.11
N TYR A 228 0.98 20.11 0.61
CA TYR A 228 2.21 20.60 -0.01
C TYR A 228 2.85 19.53 -0.90
N LEU A 229 3.07 18.30 -0.39
CA LEU A 229 3.55 17.16 -1.17
C LEU A 229 2.73 16.97 -2.46
N GLY A 230 1.41 16.94 -2.34
CA GLY A 230 0.49 16.82 -3.47
C GLY A 230 0.72 17.91 -4.52
N SER A 231 0.81 19.17 -4.10
CA SER A 231 1.03 20.32 -5.00
C SER A 231 2.37 20.27 -5.75
N ARG A 232 3.33 19.48 -5.26
CA ARG A 232 4.68 19.33 -5.82
C ARG A 232 4.84 18.09 -6.68
N LEU A 233 3.88 17.16 -6.65
CA LEU A 233 3.80 16.03 -7.59
C LEU A 233 3.28 16.53 -8.94
N ASP A 234 3.92 16.12 -10.02
CA ASP A 234 3.42 16.41 -11.37
C ASP A 234 2.33 15.42 -11.80
N ASP A 235 1.56 15.80 -12.84
CA ASP A 235 0.53 14.94 -13.44
C ASP A 235 1.03 14.19 -14.69
N LYS A 236 2.32 14.32 -15.05
CA LYS A 236 2.91 13.64 -16.22
C LYS A 236 3.29 12.20 -15.86
N THR A 237 3.75 12.00 -14.63
CA THR A 237 4.16 10.69 -14.14
C THR A 237 2.96 10.00 -13.50
N THR A 238 2.65 8.78 -13.96
CA THR A 238 1.53 8.03 -13.39
C THR A 238 1.78 7.79 -11.91
N THR A 239 0.89 8.29 -11.05
CA THR A 239 1.09 8.31 -9.60
C THR A 239 -0.08 7.66 -8.90
N ARG A 240 0.21 6.69 -8.04
CA ARG A 240 -0.76 6.01 -7.18
C ARG A 240 -0.49 6.33 -5.72
N ILE A 241 -1.52 6.75 -5.00
CA ILE A 241 -1.44 7.17 -3.60
C ILE A 241 -2.08 6.12 -2.72
N PHE A 242 -1.43 5.78 -1.61
CA PHE A 242 -1.91 4.76 -0.67
C PHE A 242 -2.43 5.37 0.63
N GLN A 243 -3.36 4.67 1.26
CA GLN A 243 -3.96 5.04 2.53
C GLN A 243 -3.51 4.06 3.63
N LYS A 244 -3.10 4.57 4.78
CA LYS A 244 -2.93 3.72 5.97
C LYS A 244 -4.30 3.41 6.57
N HIS A 245 -4.70 2.14 6.54
CA HIS A 245 -5.93 1.69 7.20
C HIS A 245 -5.73 1.50 8.71
N ARG A 246 -6.81 1.70 9.47
CA ARG A 246 -6.88 1.55 10.94
C ARG A 246 -7.62 0.25 11.28
N GLY A 247 -7.23 -0.47 12.34
CA GLY A 247 -7.91 -1.71 12.77
C GLY A 247 -6.98 -2.91 12.97
N GLN A 248 -7.55 -4.10 13.18
CA GLN A 248 -6.80 -5.34 13.47
C GLN A 248 -6.04 -5.90 12.25
N ASP A 249 -6.51 -5.61 11.03
CA ASP A 249 -5.83 -5.91 9.75
C ASP A 249 -5.23 -4.64 9.09
N ALA A 250 -4.79 -3.69 9.91
CA ALA A 250 -4.30 -2.38 9.46
C ALA A 250 -3.06 -2.49 8.56
N GLY A 251 -3.26 -2.47 7.24
CA GLY A 251 -2.21 -2.38 6.22
C GLY A 251 -2.21 -1.04 5.47
N TRP A 252 -1.53 -1.04 4.32
CA TRP A 252 -1.59 0.02 3.30
C TRP A 252 -2.35 -0.42 2.04
N SER A 253 -2.73 -1.71 1.97
CA SER A 253 -3.47 -2.28 0.86
C SER A 253 -4.93 -1.85 0.93
N TRP A 254 -5.48 -1.44 -0.21
CA TRP A 254 -6.90 -1.18 -0.38
C TRP A 254 -7.74 -2.42 -0.06
N ALA A 255 -8.90 -2.22 0.55
CA ALA A 255 -9.82 -3.32 0.81
C ALA A 255 -10.37 -3.88 -0.51
N VAL A 256 -10.34 -5.20 -0.67
CA VAL A 256 -10.83 -5.90 -1.88
C VAL A 256 -12.31 -5.58 -2.15
N ASP A 257 -13.12 -5.57 -1.09
CA ASP A 257 -14.56 -5.23 -1.13
C ASP A 257 -14.84 -3.92 -0.38
N GLY A 258 -13.93 -2.95 -0.46
CA GLY A 258 -14.11 -1.66 0.21
C GLY A 258 -15.33 -0.92 -0.33
N GLU A 259 -16.18 -0.42 0.57
CA GLU A 259 -17.33 0.41 0.20
C GLU A 259 -16.87 1.62 -0.64
N VAL A 260 -17.60 1.86 -1.73
CA VAL A 260 -17.36 3.01 -2.61
C VAL A 260 -18.22 4.16 -2.14
N VAL A 261 -17.55 5.27 -1.82
CA VAL A 261 -18.16 6.48 -1.29
C VAL A 261 -18.22 7.53 -2.39
N GLU A 262 -19.38 8.18 -2.51
CA GLU A 262 -19.57 9.35 -3.36
C GLU A 262 -19.51 10.64 -2.53
N PHE A 263 -19.19 11.75 -3.19
CA PHE A 263 -18.98 13.05 -2.56
C PHE A 263 -19.84 14.12 -3.21
N THR A 264 -20.24 15.11 -2.41
CA THR A 264 -21.00 16.26 -2.87
C THR A 264 -20.36 17.55 -2.36
N THR A 265 -20.76 18.65 -2.99
CA THR A 265 -20.32 19.99 -2.68
C THR A 265 -21.51 20.86 -2.31
N ASP A 266 -21.33 21.70 -1.31
CA ASP A 266 -22.34 22.65 -0.86
C ASP A 266 -21.72 24.05 -0.77
N ALA A 267 -22.50 25.06 -1.10
CA ALA A 267 -22.18 26.43 -0.72
C ALA A 267 -22.65 26.65 0.72
N GLY A 268 -21.76 27.17 1.58
CA GLY A 268 -22.20 27.68 2.87
C GLY A 268 -22.71 29.12 2.75
N GLU A 269 -22.93 29.75 3.90
CA GLU A 269 -23.36 31.15 3.95
C GLU A 269 -22.34 32.05 3.21
N SER A 270 -22.85 32.85 2.28
CA SER A 270 -22.06 33.74 1.43
C SER A 270 -22.26 35.17 1.90
N HIS A 271 -21.15 35.91 2.02
CA HIS A 271 -21.15 37.35 2.22
C HIS A 271 -20.58 38.05 0.97
N ASP A 272 -20.74 39.36 0.86
CA ASP A 272 -20.39 40.22 -0.29
C ASP A 272 -18.87 40.38 -0.56
N SER A 273 -18.05 39.41 -0.15
CA SER A 273 -16.61 39.42 -0.43
C SER A 273 -16.29 38.57 -1.67
N ASP A 274 -15.70 39.20 -2.68
CA ASP A 274 -15.29 38.54 -3.93
C ASP A 274 -13.78 38.27 -3.99
N SER A 275 -13.01 38.66 -2.96
CA SER A 275 -11.54 38.63 -3.01
C SER A 275 -10.93 37.35 -2.44
N GLU A 276 -11.63 36.64 -1.55
CA GLU A 276 -11.09 35.45 -0.87
C GLU A 276 -12.17 34.41 -0.67
N VAL A 277 -11.81 33.13 -0.74
CA VAL A 277 -12.75 32.00 -0.66
C VAL A 277 -12.22 30.93 0.30
N VAL A 278 -13.09 30.38 1.14
CA VAL A 278 -12.77 29.27 2.04
C VAL A 278 -13.22 27.95 1.43
N LEU A 279 -12.26 27.06 1.18
CA LEU A 279 -12.46 25.69 0.75
C LEU A 279 -12.40 24.77 1.96
N MET A 280 -13.49 24.08 2.25
CA MET A 280 -13.63 23.19 3.40
C MET A 280 -13.78 21.75 2.94
N CYS A 281 -12.99 20.85 3.52
CA CYS A 281 -13.10 19.41 3.23
C CYS A 281 -13.38 18.62 4.51
N GLU A 282 -14.58 18.05 4.59
CA GLU A 282 -15.10 17.33 5.75
C GLU A 282 -15.18 15.83 5.44
N ILE A 283 -14.04 15.15 5.41
CA ILE A 283 -14.00 13.72 5.09
C ILE A 283 -13.83 12.88 6.35
N SER A 284 -12.91 13.26 7.25
CA SER A 284 -12.68 12.51 8.49
C SER A 284 -13.47 13.00 9.69
N SER A 285 -13.85 14.28 9.71
CA SER A 285 -14.74 14.87 10.71
C SER A 285 -15.40 16.13 10.14
N PRO A 286 -16.59 16.53 10.64
CA PRO A 286 -17.15 17.84 10.35
C PRO A 286 -16.21 18.96 10.82
N LEU A 287 -16.29 20.13 10.18
CA LEU A 287 -15.54 21.33 10.55
C LEU A 287 -16.51 22.34 11.18
N ASN A 288 -16.21 22.79 12.41
CA ASN A 288 -16.98 23.86 13.04
C ASN A 288 -16.43 25.22 12.59
N SER A 289 -17.27 26.05 11.97
CA SER A 289 -16.93 27.41 11.54
C SER A 289 -16.48 28.33 12.68
N GLU A 290 -16.90 28.08 13.92
CA GLU A 290 -16.46 28.84 15.09
C GLU A 290 -14.96 28.65 15.39
N ASN A 291 -14.39 27.52 14.99
CA ASN A 291 -12.95 27.23 15.17
C ASN A 291 -12.07 27.85 14.08
N LEU A 292 -12.66 28.48 13.07
CA LEU A 292 -11.93 29.22 12.04
C LEU A 292 -11.39 30.54 12.62
N PRO A 293 -10.23 31.02 12.13
CA PRO A 293 -9.77 32.38 12.38
C PRO A 293 -10.88 33.39 12.09
N ALA A 294 -10.94 34.46 12.89
CA ALA A 294 -12.02 35.43 12.82
C ALA A 294 -12.15 36.05 11.41
N GLU A 295 -11.02 36.30 10.73
CA GLU A 295 -11.02 36.83 9.36
C GLU A 295 -11.66 35.91 8.31
N LEU A 296 -11.78 34.60 8.56
CA LEU A 296 -12.34 33.65 7.60
C LEU A 296 -13.84 33.41 7.77
N ARG A 297 -14.41 33.79 8.92
CA ARG A 297 -15.78 33.37 9.29
C ARG A 297 -16.85 33.93 8.37
N ASP A 298 -16.62 35.16 7.90
CA ASP A 298 -17.54 35.89 7.03
C ASP A 298 -17.15 35.77 5.54
N LEU A 299 -16.21 34.89 5.18
CA LEU A 299 -15.84 34.68 3.78
C LEU A 299 -16.78 33.68 3.08
N PRO A 300 -16.99 33.81 1.76
CA PRO A 300 -17.69 32.80 0.99
C PRO A 300 -17.03 31.44 1.14
N ARG A 301 -17.84 30.40 1.31
CA ARG A 301 -17.35 29.05 1.54
C ARG A 301 -17.91 28.02 0.57
N ARG A 302 -17.08 27.02 0.29
CA ARG A 302 -17.45 25.79 -0.40
C ARG A 302 -17.04 24.60 0.44
N ILE A 303 -17.96 23.67 0.66
CA ILE A 303 -17.79 22.55 1.56
C ILE A 303 -17.93 21.26 0.74
N LEU A 304 -16.94 20.38 0.81
CA LEU A 304 -16.98 19.05 0.22
C LEU A 304 -17.13 18.00 1.33
N ARG A 305 -18.13 17.12 1.21
CA ARG A 305 -18.45 16.07 2.20
C ARG A 305 -18.94 14.77 1.54
N PRO A 306 -18.85 13.62 2.24
CA PRO A 306 -19.40 12.36 1.74
C PRO A 306 -20.94 12.39 1.65
N ILE A 307 -21.50 11.66 0.69
CA ILE A 307 -22.95 11.48 0.50
C ILE A 307 -23.42 10.30 1.33
N GLY A 308 -24.59 10.44 1.97
CA GLY A 308 -25.28 9.31 2.63
C GLY A 308 -24.67 8.84 3.95
N GLN A 309 -23.60 9.48 4.43
CA GLN A 309 -22.95 9.14 5.69
C GLN A 309 -22.27 10.36 6.34
N ALA A 310 -22.00 10.26 7.65
CA ALA A 310 -21.23 11.27 8.37
C ALA A 310 -19.72 11.13 8.05
N PRO A 311 -18.96 12.24 8.06
CA PRO A 311 -17.50 12.19 7.96
C PRO A 311 -16.88 11.29 9.04
N SER A 312 -15.91 10.46 8.65
CA SER A 312 -15.29 9.47 9.53
C SER A 312 -13.82 9.21 9.18
N PRO A 313 -12.92 8.96 10.15
CA PRO A 313 -11.53 8.62 9.87
C PRO A 313 -11.32 7.35 9.00
N VAL A 314 -12.38 6.57 8.78
CA VAL A 314 -12.40 5.36 7.94
C VAL A 314 -13.23 5.52 6.66
N THR A 315 -13.63 6.74 6.29
CA THR A 315 -14.41 7.01 5.06
C THR A 315 -13.72 6.56 3.77
N ILE A 316 -12.38 6.54 3.74
CA ILE A 316 -11.60 6.13 2.56
C ILE A 316 -11.03 4.74 2.79
N THR A 317 -11.78 3.73 2.35
CA THR A 317 -11.43 2.30 2.44
C THR A 317 -11.09 1.66 1.09
N SER A 318 -11.59 2.23 -0.01
CA SER A 318 -11.34 1.80 -1.38
C SER A 318 -10.64 2.89 -2.19
N GLU A 319 -9.89 2.46 -3.20
CA GLU A 319 -9.25 3.39 -4.14
C GLU A 319 -10.28 4.15 -4.98
N GLN A 320 -11.41 3.50 -5.31
CA GLN A 320 -12.48 4.14 -6.06
C GLN A 320 -13.05 5.35 -5.29
N SER A 321 -13.20 5.27 -3.96
CA SER A 321 -13.59 6.42 -3.14
C SER A 321 -12.59 7.58 -3.26
N LEU A 322 -11.28 7.30 -3.32
CA LEU A 322 -10.27 8.36 -3.52
C LEU A 322 -10.39 8.99 -4.92
N THR A 323 -10.64 8.17 -5.96
CA THR A 323 -10.89 8.64 -7.32
C THR A 323 -12.13 9.52 -7.41
N ASN A 324 -13.24 9.09 -6.79
CA ASN A 324 -14.50 9.84 -6.74
C ASN A 324 -14.29 11.18 -6.04
N PHE A 325 -13.61 11.18 -4.88
CA PHE A 325 -13.23 12.40 -4.17
C PHE A 325 -12.44 13.34 -5.08
N ALA A 326 -11.40 12.83 -5.74
CA ALA A 326 -10.50 13.63 -6.55
C ALA A 326 -11.21 14.23 -7.79
N SER A 327 -12.22 13.54 -8.32
CA SER A 327 -13.08 14.08 -9.38
C SER A 327 -13.94 15.24 -8.87
N VAL A 328 -14.64 15.06 -7.75
CA VAL A 328 -15.51 16.09 -7.16
C VAL A 328 -14.70 17.30 -6.70
N TRP A 329 -13.50 17.09 -6.17
CA TRP A 329 -12.60 18.17 -5.78
C TRP A 329 -12.18 19.04 -6.97
N ARG A 330 -11.79 18.43 -8.11
CA ARG A 330 -11.46 19.19 -9.33
C ARG A 330 -12.65 19.98 -9.86
N THR A 331 -13.85 19.40 -9.82
CA THR A 331 -15.09 20.11 -10.18
C THR A 331 -15.32 21.30 -9.27
N LEU A 332 -15.17 21.13 -7.94
CA LEU A 332 -15.30 22.21 -6.97
C LEU A 332 -14.34 23.38 -7.29
N LEU A 333 -13.06 23.08 -7.57
CA LEU A 333 -12.07 24.10 -7.86
C LEU A 333 -12.46 24.91 -9.12
N ALA A 334 -12.93 24.23 -10.16
CA ALA A 334 -13.42 24.90 -11.38
C ALA A 334 -14.67 25.77 -11.13
N GLU A 335 -15.59 25.30 -10.28
CA GLU A 335 -16.77 26.08 -9.89
C GLU A 335 -16.39 27.33 -9.07
N VAL A 336 -15.42 27.21 -8.17
CA VAL A 336 -14.90 28.32 -7.36
C VAL A 336 -14.20 29.34 -8.26
N GLU A 337 -13.37 28.89 -9.19
CA GLU A 337 -12.69 29.75 -10.15
C GLU A 337 -13.69 30.54 -11.02
N SER A 338 -14.77 29.89 -11.47
CA SER A 338 -15.83 30.56 -12.23
C SER A 338 -16.69 31.51 -11.39
N ALA A 339 -16.96 31.15 -10.13
CA ALA A 339 -17.82 31.95 -9.25
C ALA A 339 -17.09 33.16 -8.67
N TYR A 340 -15.78 33.06 -8.45
CA TYR A 340 -14.95 34.09 -7.81
C TYR A 340 -13.71 34.42 -8.66
N PRO A 341 -13.87 34.94 -9.89
CA PRO A 341 -12.75 35.18 -10.82
C PRO A 341 -11.79 36.28 -10.35
N ARG A 342 -12.17 37.06 -9.32
CA ARG A 342 -11.35 38.11 -8.71
C ARG A 342 -10.69 37.66 -7.41
N ALA A 343 -10.83 36.39 -7.03
CA ALA A 343 -10.23 35.87 -5.82
C ALA A 343 -8.70 35.96 -5.92
N VAL A 344 -8.08 36.63 -4.95
CA VAL A 344 -6.62 36.77 -4.84
C VAL A 344 -6.01 35.69 -3.94
N ARG A 345 -6.84 34.98 -3.16
CA ARG A 345 -6.42 33.91 -2.26
C ARG A 345 -7.53 32.92 -1.99
N TRP A 346 -7.19 31.65 -1.91
CA TRP A 346 -8.06 30.61 -1.35
C TRP A 346 -7.53 30.15 0.01
N HIS A 347 -8.43 29.73 0.89
CA HIS A 347 -8.12 29.21 2.21
C HIS A 347 -8.57 27.76 2.31
N LEU A 348 -7.65 26.81 2.45
CA LEU A 348 -7.95 25.39 2.57
C LEU A 348 -7.96 24.95 4.04
N VAL A 349 -9.14 24.58 4.53
CA VAL A 349 -9.34 23.99 5.85
C VAL A 349 -9.84 22.56 5.68
N ALA A 350 -9.03 21.59 6.09
CA ALA A 350 -9.29 20.19 5.79
C ALA A 350 -9.24 19.32 7.05
N SER A 351 -10.28 18.51 7.24
CA SER A 351 -10.27 17.33 8.10
C SER A 351 -10.43 16.10 7.22
N VAL A 352 -9.29 15.51 6.83
CA VAL A 352 -9.26 14.46 5.82
C VAL A 352 -8.27 13.33 6.15
N PRO A 353 -8.49 12.11 5.62
CA PRO A 353 -7.49 11.06 5.59
C PRO A 353 -6.22 11.46 4.82
N ILE A 354 -5.10 10.78 5.09
CA ILE A 354 -3.77 11.13 4.55
C ILE A 354 -3.70 11.03 3.02
N SER A 355 -4.38 10.08 2.38
CA SER A 355 -4.41 9.99 0.91
C SER A 355 -5.16 11.17 0.27
N VAL A 356 -6.29 11.56 0.88
CA VAL A 356 -7.11 12.70 0.47
C VAL A 356 -6.32 14.01 0.60
N ALA A 357 -5.53 14.17 1.66
CA ALA A 357 -4.67 15.36 1.82
C ALA A 357 -3.68 15.54 0.65
N VAL A 358 -3.14 14.45 0.12
CA VAL A 358 -2.26 14.52 -1.06
C VAL A 358 -3.06 14.85 -2.33
N GLU A 359 -4.23 14.24 -2.54
CA GLU A 359 -5.10 14.56 -3.69
C GLU A 359 -5.60 16.02 -3.67
N LEU A 360 -5.85 16.60 -2.49
CA LEU A 360 -6.18 18.02 -2.36
C LEU A 360 -5.13 18.90 -3.02
N GLY A 361 -3.85 18.65 -2.72
CA GLY A 361 -2.73 19.39 -3.25
C GLY A 361 -2.48 19.17 -4.73
N ARG A 362 -2.65 17.94 -5.22
CA ARG A 362 -2.42 17.58 -6.63
C ARG A 362 -3.35 18.28 -7.61
N ALA A 363 -4.54 18.68 -7.16
CA ALA A 363 -5.56 19.22 -8.05
C ALA A 363 -5.38 20.71 -8.37
N PHE A 364 -4.51 21.43 -7.65
CA PHE A 364 -4.30 22.86 -7.89
C PHE A 364 -3.59 23.11 -9.22
N MET A 365 -4.15 24.01 -10.03
CA MET A 365 -3.56 24.40 -11.31
C MET A 365 -2.66 25.64 -11.13
N ARG A 366 -1.34 25.40 -11.17
CA ARG A 366 -0.33 26.46 -11.14
C ARG A 366 -0.58 27.47 -12.26
N ASP A 367 -0.30 28.74 -11.99
CA ASP A 367 -0.47 29.89 -12.88
C ASP A 367 -1.92 30.23 -13.28
N ALA A 368 -2.90 29.34 -13.07
CA ALA A 368 -4.31 29.57 -13.36
C ALA A 368 -5.11 30.00 -12.11
N GLN A 369 -4.84 29.33 -10.98
CA GLN A 369 -5.58 29.53 -9.72
C GLN A 369 -4.76 30.40 -8.75
N PRO A 370 -5.41 31.12 -7.82
CA PRO A 370 -4.69 31.94 -6.85
C PRO A 370 -3.90 31.08 -5.85
N PRO A 371 -2.96 31.69 -5.11
CA PRO A 371 -2.29 31.03 -3.98
C PRO A 371 -3.30 30.53 -2.95
N VAL A 372 -2.98 29.39 -2.34
CA VAL A 372 -3.85 28.71 -1.37
C VAL A 372 -3.16 28.61 -0.01
N THR A 373 -3.72 29.27 0.99
CA THR A 373 -3.26 29.14 2.38
C THR A 373 -3.85 27.90 3.01
N VAL A 374 -2.98 27.05 3.57
CA VAL A 374 -3.37 25.77 4.18
C VAL A 374 -3.28 25.85 5.70
N TYR A 375 -4.30 25.32 6.37
CA TYR A 375 -4.48 25.46 7.82
C TYR A 375 -4.25 24.14 8.56
N GLU A 376 -3.57 24.21 9.71
CA GLU A 376 -3.41 23.11 10.66
C GLU A 376 -4.42 23.23 11.81
N ARG A 377 -5.00 22.10 12.24
CA ARG A 377 -5.82 22.04 13.44
C ARG A 377 -4.94 22.04 14.70
N THR A 378 -5.17 23.01 15.57
CA THR A 378 -4.57 23.11 16.91
C THR A 378 -5.65 22.93 17.99
N ASP A 379 -5.28 22.94 19.27
CA ASP A 379 -6.27 22.92 20.36
C ASP A 379 -7.18 24.17 20.35
N ALA A 380 -6.65 25.32 19.96
CA ALA A 380 -7.34 26.62 20.00
C ALA A 380 -8.18 26.95 18.75
N GLY A 381 -7.99 26.22 17.65
CA GLY A 381 -8.64 26.52 16.37
C GLY A 381 -7.82 26.05 15.18
N TYR A 382 -8.03 26.67 14.03
CA TYR A 382 -7.18 26.50 12.85
C TYR A 382 -6.15 27.62 12.74
N LEU A 383 -4.92 27.26 12.36
CA LEU A 383 -3.81 28.21 12.17
C LEU A 383 -3.30 28.10 10.73
N ALA A 384 -3.11 29.23 10.06
CA ALA A 384 -2.42 29.28 8.76
C ALA A 384 -0.95 28.88 8.94
N VAL A 385 -0.47 27.90 8.17
CA VAL A 385 0.87 27.33 8.39
C VAL A 385 1.77 27.28 7.17
N LEU A 386 1.21 27.20 5.96
CA LEU A 386 1.95 27.26 4.71
C LEU A 386 1.04 27.70 3.56
N ASP A 387 1.66 28.14 2.46
CA ASP A 387 0.98 28.47 1.21
C ASP A 387 1.38 27.44 0.14
N VAL A 388 0.42 27.01 -0.68
CA VAL A 388 0.66 26.23 -1.90
C VAL A 388 0.17 27.01 -3.12
N ASN A 389 0.51 26.54 -4.31
CA ASN A 389 0.12 27.19 -5.57
C ASN A 389 0.63 28.65 -5.69
N ILE A 390 1.86 28.87 -5.22
CA ILE A 390 2.55 30.17 -5.23
C ILE A 390 3.25 30.46 -6.56
#